data_AF-A0A7X7KE43-F1
#
_entry.id   AF-A0A7X7KE43-F1
#
_cell.length_a   1.000
_cell.length_b   1.000
_cell.length_c   1.000
_cell.angle_alpha   90.00
_cell.angle_beta   90.00
_cell.angle_gamma   90.00
#
_symmetry.space_group_name_H-M   'P 1'
#
loop_
_entity.id
_entity.type
_entity.pdbx_description
1 polymer ?
#
loop_
_entity_poly.entity_id
_entity_poly.type
_entity_poly.pdbx_seq_one_letter_code
_entity_poly.pdbx_strand_id
1 'polypeptide(L)'
;NTKIEQAPPALRGALLRDIDAVAVDQIPMPSPPPDKVLLLAVKCLPGGLQINARDFDTRTNTISSPVTRSVSQIGVLGDAMLDAVLSCFAPLAFIDGVKKNEVTIRPKASALAPRDPNLSFIHKDDVFRPIKRINDKDGNLRMAEPVAWTFLTVDGFQTTETKCKLHTGILSPIHKRGGRRVEMLALRVIPTDRSTVLVLKSRTPPHEPLFGYDVYSRVPDKEAATLLGRTDRRGRFVVPPGEHIIRVLLIRNGREPLARMPMVPGLEEELTTEIAKDDLRLWAEGFIYSLQEELVDIVARRKIYMALIRARMEAGKIEQAEKMLLDLRQMPDAMQLGLRVTNQRKRLETNDYVVQTKINLFLDDTVQLIHQHLDPRELTELEEDFRLAKAEAEREAEREAKEKAKEEAEASKSESEEKPAEESKPAEKPTE
;
A
#
# COMPACT_ATOMS: atom_id res chain seq x y z
N ASN A 1 -29.91 20.72 36.11
CA ASN A 1 -30.25 22.15 35.93
C ASN A 1 -29.65 22.63 34.62
N THR A 2 -30.48 22.80 33.60
CA THR A 2 -30.08 23.43 32.33
C THR A 2 -30.23 24.94 32.50
N LYS A 3 -29.21 25.72 32.15
CA LYS A 3 -29.24 27.19 32.19
C LYS A 3 -29.12 27.71 30.77
N ILE A 4 -30.03 28.59 30.37
CA ILE A 4 -30.00 29.26 29.06
C ILE A 4 -29.49 30.66 29.31
N GLU A 5 -28.43 31.04 28.60
CA GLU A 5 -27.80 32.35 28.72
C GLU A 5 -27.57 32.95 27.34
N GLN A 6 -27.63 34.28 27.25
CA GLN A 6 -27.19 34.96 26.04
C GLN A 6 -25.67 34.94 25.98
N ALA A 7 -25.12 34.62 24.80
CA ALA A 7 -23.68 34.67 24.59
C ALA A 7 -23.14 36.10 24.82
N PRO A 8 -22.02 36.27 25.54
CA PRO A 8 -21.36 37.56 25.68
C PRO A 8 -21.03 38.20 24.33
N PRO A 9 -20.90 39.54 24.22
CA PRO A 9 -20.76 40.24 22.94
C PRO A 9 -19.67 39.68 22.01
N ALA A 10 -18.51 39.32 22.55
CA ALA A 10 -17.40 38.74 21.78
C ALA A 10 -17.76 37.37 21.18
N LEU A 11 -18.28 36.45 22.01
CA LEU A 11 -18.71 35.12 21.55
C LEU A 11 -19.90 35.22 20.60
N ARG A 12 -20.87 36.11 20.86
CA ARG A 12 -22.02 36.35 19.98
C ARG A 12 -21.57 36.73 18.56
N GLY A 13 -20.58 37.62 18.44
CA GLY A 13 -20.02 38.02 17.14
C GLY A 13 -19.37 36.85 16.40
N ALA A 14 -18.63 35.99 17.11
CA ALA A 14 -18.01 34.80 16.54
C ALA A 14 -19.07 33.79 16.07
N LEU A 15 -20.04 33.45 16.93
CA LEU A 15 -21.16 32.55 16.61
C LEU A 15 -21.96 32.97 15.37
N LEU A 16 -22.23 34.27 15.22
CA LEU A 16 -22.96 34.82 14.07
C LEU A 16 -22.11 34.90 12.80
N ARG A 17 -20.78 35.02 12.92
CA ARG A 17 -19.88 35.01 11.76
C ARG A 17 -19.69 33.59 11.25
N ASP A 18 -19.15 32.73 12.09
CA ASP A 18 -18.86 31.34 11.80
C ASP A 18 -18.78 30.55 13.11
N ILE A 19 -19.76 29.67 13.34
CA ILE A 19 -19.81 28.85 14.55
C ILE A 19 -18.70 27.79 14.55
N ASP A 20 -18.18 27.42 13.37
CA ASP A 20 -17.18 26.36 13.28
C ASP A 20 -15.79 26.86 13.71
N ALA A 21 -15.51 28.14 13.45
CA ALA A 21 -14.30 28.84 13.87
C ALA A 21 -14.26 29.19 15.38
N VAL A 22 -15.32 28.92 16.15
CA VAL A 22 -15.34 29.19 17.59
C VAL A 22 -14.39 28.23 18.32
N ALA A 23 -13.38 28.80 18.97
CA ALA A 23 -12.41 28.07 19.75
C ALA A 23 -12.88 27.86 21.21
N VAL A 24 -12.36 26.83 21.87
CA VAL A 24 -12.72 26.45 23.24
C VAL A 24 -12.51 27.58 24.24
N ASP A 25 -11.42 28.32 24.11
CA ASP A 25 -11.03 29.42 25.00
C ASP A 25 -11.99 30.62 24.93
N GLN A 26 -12.79 30.72 23.87
CA GLN A 26 -13.83 31.74 23.69
C GLN A 26 -15.13 31.40 24.40
N ILE A 27 -15.33 30.16 24.85
CA ILE A 27 -16.55 29.69 25.49
C ILE A 27 -16.48 30.00 27.01
N PRO A 28 -17.40 30.81 27.56
CA PRO A 28 -17.44 31.08 28.99
C PRO A 28 -17.69 29.79 29.78
N MET A 29 -16.85 29.54 30.77
CA MET A 29 -16.93 28.37 31.63
C MET A 29 -17.38 28.78 33.04
N PRO A 30 -18.64 28.47 33.43
CA PRO A 30 -19.08 28.74 34.80
C PRO A 30 -18.39 27.80 35.79
N SER A 31 -18.38 28.17 37.06
CA SER A 31 -17.86 27.34 38.16
C SER A 31 -19.02 26.88 39.06
N PRO A 32 -19.24 25.57 39.27
CA PRO A 32 -18.51 24.45 38.65
C PRO A 32 -18.80 24.31 37.15
N PRO A 33 -17.88 23.74 36.36
CA PRO A 33 -18.08 23.56 34.92
C PRO A 33 -19.24 22.59 34.66
N PRO A 34 -20.10 22.87 33.66
CA PRO A 34 -21.15 21.95 33.25
C PRO A 34 -20.51 20.76 32.53
N ASP A 35 -21.26 19.67 32.36
CA ASP A 35 -20.78 18.55 31.54
C ASP A 35 -20.63 18.91 30.06
N LYS A 36 -21.56 19.73 29.56
CA LYS A 36 -21.64 20.16 28.16
C LYS A 36 -22.12 21.60 28.06
N VAL A 37 -21.65 22.31 27.03
CA VAL A 37 -22.15 23.63 26.63
C VAL A 37 -22.66 23.52 25.20
N LEU A 38 -23.95 23.81 25.02
CA LEU A 38 -24.59 23.80 23.69
C LEU A 38 -24.58 25.22 23.14
N LEU A 39 -23.90 25.41 22.01
CA LEU A 39 -23.85 26.67 21.29
C LEU A 39 -24.97 26.68 20.25
N LEU A 40 -25.74 27.76 20.19
CA LEU A 40 -26.84 27.93 19.24
C LEU A 40 -26.83 29.36 18.69
N ALA A 41 -26.87 29.49 17.38
CA ALA A 41 -26.87 30.77 16.68
C ALA A 41 -27.96 30.79 15.61
N VAL A 42 -28.72 31.88 15.53
CA VAL A 42 -29.71 32.11 14.47
C VAL A 42 -29.27 33.31 13.66
N LYS A 43 -29.04 33.10 12.36
CA LYS A 43 -28.65 34.13 11.39
C LYS A 43 -29.82 34.43 10.48
N CYS A 44 -30.14 35.71 10.31
CA CYS A 44 -31.09 36.15 9.29
C CYS A 44 -30.34 36.33 7.96
N LEU A 45 -30.75 35.58 6.95
CA LEU A 45 -30.24 35.65 5.58
C LEU A 45 -31.36 36.13 4.63
N PRO A 46 -31.04 36.67 3.44
CA PRO A 46 -32.06 37.10 2.49
C PRO A 46 -33.10 36.01 2.11
N GLY A 47 -32.70 34.74 2.16
CA GLY A 47 -33.56 33.58 1.84
C GLY A 47 -34.24 32.91 3.03
N GLY A 48 -34.11 33.46 4.26
CA GLY A 48 -34.71 32.89 5.47
C GLY A 48 -33.80 32.95 6.69
N LEU A 49 -34.04 32.08 7.65
CA LEU A 49 -33.27 31.94 8.88
C LEU A 49 -32.37 30.71 8.79
N GLN A 50 -31.10 30.87 9.16
CA GLN A 50 -30.17 29.76 9.32
C GLN A 50 -29.89 29.55 10.81
N ILE A 51 -30.16 28.35 11.30
CA ILE A 51 -29.86 27.91 12.65
C ILE A 51 -28.59 27.08 12.61
N ASN A 52 -27.63 27.40 13.48
CA ASN A 52 -26.39 26.65 13.62
C ASN A 52 -26.21 26.24 15.08
N ALA A 53 -25.88 24.97 15.32
CA ALA A 53 -25.67 24.44 16.66
C ALA A 53 -24.39 23.59 16.78
N ARG A 54 -23.75 23.62 17.95
CA ARG A 54 -22.58 22.78 18.30
C ARG A 54 -22.65 22.34 19.76
N ASP A 55 -22.07 21.19 20.05
CA ASP A 55 -21.89 20.67 21.40
C ASP A 55 -20.42 20.77 21.80
N PHE A 56 -20.16 21.38 22.95
CA PHE A 56 -18.85 21.38 23.58
C PHE A 56 -18.86 20.47 24.81
N ASP A 57 -18.11 19.37 24.74
CA ASP A 57 -17.90 18.46 25.86
C ASP A 57 -16.73 18.92 26.74
N THR A 58 -17.04 19.32 27.97
CA THR A 58 -16.05 19.91 28.89
C THR A 58 -15.12 18.85 29.47
N ARG A 59 -15.53 17.56 29.45
CA ARG A 59 -14.71 16.44 29.92
C ARG A 59 -13.67 16.05 28.88
N THR A 60 -13.96 16.12 27.59
CA THR A 60 -12.97 15.80 26.55
C THR A 60 -12.33 17.04 25.94
N ASN A 61 -12.79 18.23 26.33
CA ASN A 61 -12.40 19.51 25.75
C ASN A 61 -12.55 19.53 24.22
N THR A 62 -13.64 18.91 23.73
CA THR A 62 -13.90 18.68 22.29
C THR A 62 -15.18 19.39 21.89
N ILE A 63 -15.12 20.13 20.77
CA ILE A 63 -16.32 20.70 20.14
C ILE A 63 -16.73 19.81 18.97
N SER A 64 -18.00 19.47 18.89
CA SER A 64 -18.57 18.66 17.80
C SER A 64 -18.60 19.41 16.47
N SER A 65 -18.81 18.70 15.38
CA SER A 65 -19.06 19.32 14.08
C SER A 65 -20.38 20.12 14.10
N PRO A 66 -20.48 21.22 13.34
CA PRO A 66 -21.67 22.06 13.33
C PRO A 66 -22.85 21.36 12.67
N VAL A 67 -24.03 21.53 13.26
CA VAL A 67 -25.31 21.20 12.65
C VAL A 67 -25.95 22.48 12.15
N THR A 68 -26.34 22.48 10.87
CA THR A 68 -27.03 23.61 10.23
C THR A 68 -28.46 23.21 9.84
N ARG A 69 -29.41 24.11 10.07
CA ARG A 69 -30.79 24.05 9.58
C ARG A 69 -31.15 25.36 8.93
N SER A 70 -31.99 25.29 7.90
CA SER A 70 -32.51 26.47 7.21
C SER A 70 -34.02 26.43 7.23
N VAL A 71 -34.65 27.53 7.61
CA VAL A 71 -36.12 27.68 7.61
C VAL A 71 -36.50 29.01 6.97
N SER A 72 -37.60 29.03 6.22
CA SER A 72 -38.10 30.25 5.58
C SER A 72 -39.11 31.03 6.44
N GLN A 73 -39.64 30.42 7.50
CA GLN A 73 -40.72 30.98 8.31
C GLN A 73 -40.33 31.05 9.79
N ILE A 74 -40.69 32.15 10.45
CA ILE A 74 -40.41 32.34 11.87
C ILE A 74 -41.25 31.42 12.76
N GLY A 75 -42.43 31.00 12.31
CA GLY A 75 -43.34 30.14 13.07
C GLY A 75 -42.78 28.76 13.38
N VAL A 76 -41.84 28.25 12.57
CA VAL A 76 -41.17 26.96 12.77
C VAL A 76 -39.78 27.09 13.41
N LEU A 77 -39.36 28.31 13.76
CA LEU A 77 -38.02 28.57 14.29
C LEU A 77 -37.75 27.80 15.59
N GLY A 78 -38.74 27.74 16.48
CA GLY A 78 -38.62 27.02 17.76
C GLY A 78 -38.31 25.54 17.57
N ASP A 79 -39.08 24.87 16.70
CA ASP A 79 -38.89 23.45 16.40
C ASP A 79 -37.54 23.19 15.72
N ALA A 80 -37.15 24.06 14.76
CA ALA A 80 -35.87 23.95 14.09
C ALA A 80 -34.67 24.18 15.03
N MET A 81 -34.82 25.07 16.03
CA MET A 81 -33.81 25.29 17.08
C MET A 81 -33.69 24.06 17.98
N LEU A 82 -34.82 23.46 18.38
CA LEU A 82 -34.82 22.25 19.19
C LEU A 82 -34.18 21.08 18.43
N ASP A 83 -34.57 20.86 17.17
CA ASP A 83 -33.99 19.83 16.31
C ASP A 83 -32.48 20.02 16.13
N ALA A 84 -32.01 21.26 15.89
CA ALA A 84 -30.59 21.55 15.75
C ALA A 84 -29.80 21.21 17.04
N VAL A 85 -30.36 21.53 18.20
CA VAL A 85 -29.76 21.22 19.51
C VAL A 85 -29.73 19.70 19.77
N LEU A 86 -30.83 18.99 19.50
CA LEU A 86 -30.89 17.54 19.65
C LEU A 86 -29.94 16.81 18.70
N SER A 87 -29.84 17.32 17.46
CA SER A 87 -28.97 16.77 16.42
C SER A 87 -27.48 17.00 16.72
N CYS A 88 -27.11 18.13 17.32
CA CYS A 88 -25.70 18.44 17.60
C CYS A 88 -25.18 17.80 18.88
N PHE A 89 -26.07 17.37 19.78
CA PHE A 89 -25.72 16.72 21.04
C PHE A 89 -24.90 15.45 20.78
N ALA A 90 -23.67 15.38 21.29
CA ALA A 90 -22.78 14.24 21.11
C ALA A 90 -22.66 13.44 22.42
N PRO A 91 -23.34 12.30 22.57
CA PRO A 91 -23.23 11.45 23.75
C PRO A 91 -21.79 11.07 24.07
N LEU A 92 -21.45 11.12 25.36
CA LEU A 92 -20.20 10.64 25.89
C LEU A 92 -20.40 9.27 26.55
N ALA A 93 -19.48 8.34 26.30
CA ALA A 93 -19.47 7.02 26.89
C ALA A 93 -18.11 6.67 27.50
N PHE A 94 -18.12 5.81 28.51
CA PHE A 94 -16.91 5.18 29.05
C PHE A 94 -16.58 3.93 28.24
N ILE A 95 -15.30 3.67 28.00
CA ILE A 95 -14.87 2.41 27.39
C ILE A 95 -14.53 1.43 28.53
N ASP A 96 -15.39 0.44 28.75
CA ASP A 96 -15.27 -0.50 29.87
C ASP A 96 -14.47 -1.76 29.50
N GLY A 97 -14.43 -2.14 28.23
CA GLY A 97 -13.73 -3.36 27.81
C GLY A 97 -13.44 -3.45 26.32
N VAL A 98 -12.36 -4.16 25.99
CA VAL A 98 -11.95 -4.45 24.61
C VAL A 98 -11.67 -5.94 24.46
N LYS A 99 -12.33 -6.59 23.51
CA LYS A 99 -12.14 -8.00 23.16
C LYS A 99 -11.95 -8.14 21.65
N LYS A 100 -10.69 -8.31 21.22
CA LYS A 100 -10.31 -8.36 19.79
C LYS A 100 -10.81 -7.12 19.03
N ASN A 101 -11.88 -7.27 18.24
CA ASN A 101 -12.49 -6.20 17.44
C ASN A 101 -13.83 -5.72 18.00
N GLU A 102 -14.22 -6.14 19.21
CA GLU A 102 -15.41 -5.68 19.91
C GLU A 102 -15.00 -4.79 21.09
N VAL A 103 -15.67 -3.66 21.25
CA VAL A 103 -15.49 -2.72 22.35
C VAL A 103 -16.82 -2.55 23.04
N THR A 104 -16.83 -2.69 24.36
CA THR A 104 -18.01 -2.38 25.18
C THR A 104 -17.88 -0.95 25.67
N ILE A 105 -18.89 -0.13 25.35
CA ILE A 105 -19.01 1.22 25.86
C ILE A 105 -20.22 1.33 26.79
N ARG A 106 -20.12 2.20 27.79
CA ARG A 106 -21.21 2.55 28.70
C ARG A 106 -21.51 4.03 28.58
N PRO A 107 -22.60 4.39 27.88
CA PRO A 107 -23.01 5.77 27.73
C PRO A 107 -23.29 6.42 29.09
N LYS A 108 -22.94 7.70 29.22
CA LYS A 108 -23.30 8.47 30.42
C LYS A 108 -24.82 8.52 30.55
N ALA A 109 -25.30 8.33 31.78
CA ALA A 109 -26.73 8.26 32.10
C ALA A 109 -27.51 7.10 31.42
N SER A 110 -26.84 6.09 30.85
CA SER A 110 -27.49 4.91 30.24
C SER A 110 -28.41 4.13 31.19
N ALA A 111 -28.16 4.18 32.51
CA ALA A 111 -29.05 3.58 33.51
C ALA A 111 -30.42 4.27 33.63
N LEU A 112 -30.58 5.47 33.06
CA LEU A 112 -31.83 6.20 33.02
C LEU A 112 -32.52 5.92 31.69
N ALA A 113 -33.62 5.18 31.72
CA ALA A 113 -34.44 4.99 30.52
C ALA A 113 -35.01 6.34 30.07
N PRO A 114 -34.91 6.70 28.78
CA PRO A 114 -35.55 7.91 28.28
C PRO A 114 -37.08 7.74 28.42
N ARG A 115 -37.76 8.84 28.78
CA ARG A 115 -39.22 8.84 28.90
C ARG A 115 -39.91 8.54 27.56
N ASP A 116 -39.29 8.96 26.46
CA ASP A 116 -39.69 8.65 25.10
C ASP A 116 -38.56 7.87 24.40
N PRO A 117 -38.79 6.62 23.98
CA PRO A 117 -37.81 5.83 23.23
C PRO A 117 -37.32 6.49 21.93
N ASN A 118 -38.13 7.35 21.31
CA ASN A 118 -37.74 8.11 20.11
C ASN A 118 -36.69 9.19 20.39
N LEU A 119 -36.45 9.50 21.67
CA LEU A 119 -35.40 10.41 22.13
C LEU A 119 -34.18 9.64 22.65
N SER A 120 -34.00 8.37 22.24
CA SER A 120 -32.72 7.68 22.44
C SER A 120 -31.61 8.47 21.77
N PHE A 121 -30.51 8.72 22.47
CA PHE A 121 -29.38 9.46 21.91
C PHE A 121 -28.37 8.55 21.19
N ILE A 122 -28.57 7.23 21.27
CA ILE A 122 -27.68 6.24 20.67
C ILE A 122 -28.49 5.26 19.84
N HIS A 123 -28.07 5.10 18.60
CA HIS A 123 -28.70 4.24 17.61
C HIS A 123 -27.69 3.24 17.05
N LYS A 124 -28.21 2.21 16.38
CA LYS A 124 -27.40 1.34 15.55
C LYS A 124 -26.68 2.17 14.48
N ASP A 125 -25.46 1.79 14.15
CA ASP A 125 -24.60 2.45 13.16
C ASP A 125 -24.07 3.84 13.56
N ASP A 126 -24.41 4.33 14.76
CA ASP A 126 -23.73 5.50 15.33
C ASP A 126 -22.23 5.26 15.45
N VAL A 127 -21.45 6.28 15.12
CA VAL A 127 -20.00 6.23 15.17
C VAL A 127 -19.50 7.01 16.38
N PHE A 128 -18.63 6.38 17.17
CA PHE A 128 -17.92 7.03 18.28
C PHE A 128 -16.43 7.14 17.98
N ARG A 129 -15.84 8.25 18.41
CA ARG A 129 -14.40 8.47 18.40
C ARG A 129 -13.84 8.25 19.81
N PRO A 130 -12.94 7.27 20.01
CA PRO A 130 -12.25 7.11 21.28
C PRO A 130 -11.37 8.31 21.60
N ILE A 131 -11.38 8.74 22.86
CA ILE A 131 -10.60 9.85 23.39
C ILE A 131 -9.85 9.35 24.62
N LYS A 132 -8.53 9.53 24.61
CA LYS A 132 -7.66 9.27 25.74
C LYS A 132 -7.56 10.54 26.57
N ARG A 133 -8.16 10.52 27.76
CA ARG A 133 -8.07 11.61 28.74
C ARG A 133 -7.01 11.28 29.78
N ILE A 134 -6.06 12.19 29.98
CA ILE A 134 -5.04 12.13 31.02
C ILE A 134 -5.36 13.20 32.06
N ASN A 135 -5.47 12.77 33.31
CA ASN A 135 -5.70 13.62 34.47
C ASN A 135 -4.40 13.92 35.23
N ASP A 136 -4.39 15.02 35.96
CA ASP A 136 -3.33 15.33 36.93
C ASP A 136 -3.49 14.53 38.24
N LYS A 137 -2.78 14.94 39.31
CA LYS A 137 -2.88 14.28 40.63
C LYS A 137 -4.23 14.51 41.29
N ASP A 138 -4.85 15.65 41.02
CA ASP A 138 -6.08 16.15 41.63
C ASP A 138 -7.33 15.76 40.84
N GLY A 139 -7.15 15.15 39.66
CA GLY A 139 -8.22 14.66 38.78
C GLY A 139 -8.61 15.65 37.68
N ASN A 140 -7.96 16.81 37.59
CA ASN A 140 -8.24 17.80 36.57
C ASN A 140 -7.67 17.37 35.21
N LEU A 141 -8.24 17.94 34.15
CA LEU A 141 -7.83 17.64 32.79
C LEU A 141 -6.40 18.14 32.55
N ARG A 142 -5.48 17.23 32.20
CA ARG A 142 -4.17 17.61 31.68
C ARG A 142 -4.14 17.60 30.16
N MET A 143 -4.74 16.57 29.57
CA MET A 143 -4.71 16.33 28.12
C MET A 143 -5.89 15.44 27.73
N ALA A 144 -6.53 15.73 26.61
CA ALA A 144 -7.53 14.86 26.02
C ALA A 144 -7.29 14.83 24.51
N GLU A 145 -6.93 13.67 23.99
CA GLU A 145 -6.60 13.50 22.58
C GLU A 145 -7.39 12.34 21.99
N PRO A 146 -7.97 12.49 20.80
CA PRO A 146 -8.57 11.37 20.11
C PRO A 146 -7.54 10.30 19.77
N VAL A 147 -7.94 9.03 19.83
CA VAL A 147 -7.09 7.93 19.38
C VAL A 147 -7.03 7.95 17.85
N ALA A 148 -5.83 8.13 17.30
CA ALA A 148 -5.61 8.23 15.87
C ALA A 148 -6.19 7.01 15.11
N TRP A 149 -6.78 7.28 13.95
CA TRP A 149 -7.28 6.27 13.00
C TRP A 149 -8.21 5.23 13.63
N THR A 150 -8.93 5.59 14.69
CA THR A 150 -9.72 4.65 15.49
C THR A 150 -11.13 5.17 15.69
N PHE A 151 -12.10 4.35 15.34
CA PHE A 151 -13.52 4.62 15.48
C PHE A 151 -14.26 3.37 15.92
N LEU A 152 -15.41 3.56 16.56
CA LEU A 152 -16.30 2.50 17.04
C LEU A 152 -17.65 2.66 16.36
N THR A 153 -18.19 1.60 15.76
CA THR A 153 -19.54 1.60 15.20
C THR A 153 -20.47 0.81 16.11
N VAL A 154 -21.60 1.37 16.50
CA VAL A 154 -22.59 0.68 17.35
C VAL A 154 -23.23 -0.48 16.59
N ASP A 155 -23.08 -1.69 17.10
CA ASP A 155 -23.65 -2.92 16.51
C ASP A 155 -25.09 -3.16 17.02
N GLY A 156 -25.32 -2.81 18.29
CA GLY A 156 -26.63 -2.89 18.94
C GLY A 156 -26.60 -2.30 20.36
N PHE A 157 -27.74 -1.75 20.77
CA PHE A 157 -27.91 -1.13 22.08
C PHE A 157 -28.47 -2.15 23.09
N GLN A 158 -27.80 -2.31 24.23
CA GLN A 158 -28.38 -2.94 25.43
C GLN A 158 -28.59 -1.84 26.47
N THR A 159 -29.51 -2.07 27.41
CA THR A 159 -30.05 -1.02 28.31
C THR A 159 -28.97 -0.18 29.00
N THR A 160 -27.88 -0.77 29.47
CA THR A 160 -26.81 -0.05 30.20
C THR A 160 -25.45 -0.08 29.50
N GLU A 161 -25.23 -1.03 28.59
CA GLU A 161 -23.98 -1.23 27.88
C GLU A 161 -24.25 -1.36 26.39
N THR A 162 -23.35 -0.89 25.55
CA THR A 162 -23.47 -0.93 24.10
C THR A 162 -22.24 -1.61 23.53
N LYS A 163 -22.47 -2.59 22.65
CA LYS A 163 -21.39 -3.26 21.93
C LYS A 163 -21.11 -2.48 20.65
N CYS A 164 -19.83 -2.25 20.41
CA CYS A 164 -19.35 -1.58 19.23
C CYS A 164 -18.30 -2.41 18.50
N LYS A 165 -18.29 -2.32 17.17
CA LYS A 165 -17.22 -2.83 16.31
C LYS A 165 -16.08 -1.81 16.28
N LEU A 166 -14.85 -2.30 16.48
CA LEU A 166 -13.63 -1.50 16.44
C LEU A 166 -13.09 -1.41 15.00
N HIS A 167 -12.97 -0.20 14.50
CA HIS A 167 -12.30 0.09 13.24
C HIS A 167 -11.03 0.89 13.53
N THR A 168 -9.87 0.24 13.41
CA THR A 168 -8.58 0.87 13.69
C THR A 168 -7.56 0.65 12.58
N GLY A 169 -6.73 1.67 12.32
CA GLY A 169 -5.55 1.61 11.47
C GLY A 169 -4.25 1.30 12.22
N ILE A 170 -4.28 1.27 13.55
CA ILE A 170 -3.10 1.10 14.41
C ILE A 170 -3.18 -0.19 15.24
N LEU A 171 -2.02 -0.66 15.68
CA LEU A 171 -1.92 -1.82 16.57
C LEU A 171 -2.30 -1.42 18.00
N SER A 172 -3.23 -2.16 18.61
CA SER A 172 -3.66 -1.98 20.01
C SER A 172 -4.08 -0.55 20.38
N PRO A 173 -5.13 0.01 19.73
CA PRO A 173 -5.52 1.42 19.90
C PRO A 173 -6.06 1.78 21.29
N ILE A 174 -6.58 0.79 22.03
CA ILE A 174 -7.22 0.97 23.33
C ILE A 174 -6.59 -0.03 24.30
N HIS A 175 -5.99 0.48 25.38
CA HIS A 175 -5.36 -0.35 26.40
C HIS A 175 -6.39 -0.77 27.46
N LYS A 176 -6.39 -2.05 27.83
CA LYS A 176 -7.31 -2.64 28.84
C LYS A 176 -7.13 -2.09 30.27
N ARG A 177 -5.95 -1.56 30.59
CA ARG A 177 -5.64 -0.94 31.89
C ARG A 177 -4.95 0.40 31.63
N GLY A 178 -5.71 1.48 31.71
CA GLY A 178 -5.13 2.79 32.01
C GLY A 178 -4.61 2.81 33.44
N GLY A 179 -3.54 3.57 33.70
CA GLY A 179 -3.21 3.92 35.09
C GLY A 179 -4.36 4.74 35.72
N ARG A 180 -4.36 4.93 37.04
CA ARG A 180 -5.43 5.67 37.78
C ARG A 180 -5.77 7.06 37.19
N ARG A 181 -4.86 7.65 36.42
CA ARG A 181 -4.99 8.98 35.80
C ARG A 181 -5.34 8.95 34.32
N VAL A 182 -5.56 7.78 33.72
CA VAL A 182 -5.87 7.65 32.29
C VAL A 182 -7.27 7.07 32.16
N GLU A 183 -8.13 7.82 31.50
CA GLU A 183 -9.49 7.40 31.16
C GLU A 183 -9.62 7.22 29.66
N MET A 184 -10.29 6.14 29.26
CA MET A 184 -10.67 5.92 27.87
C MET A 184 -12.16 6.24 27.74
N LEU A 185 -12.45 7.29 26.99
CA LEU A 185 -13.79 7.78 26.71
C LEU A 185 -14.11 7.56 25.23
N ALA A 186 -15.37 7.64 24.87
CA ALA A 186 -15.85 7.59 23.50
C ALA A 186 -16.89 8.70 23.32
N LEU A 187 -16.65 9.62 22.38
CA LEU A 187 -17.57 10.71 22.07
C LEU A 187 -18.24 10.41 20.71
N ARG A 188 -19.57 10.52 20.64
CA ARG A 188 -20.30 10.32 19.38
C ARG A 188 -19.82 11.35 18.35
N VAL A 189 -19.56 10.89 17.14
CA VAL A 189 -19.26 11.74 15.99
C VAL A 189 -20.58 12.29 15.44
N ILE A 190 -20.61 13.60 15.16
CA ILE A 190 -21.72 14.21 14.43
C ILE A 190 -21.36 14.17 12.95
N PRO A 191 -22.10 13.41 12.11
CA PRO A 191 -21.83 13.33 10.69
C PRO A 191 -21.92 14.70 10.01
N THR A 192 -21.15 14.89 8.95
CA THR A 192 -21.21 16.10 8.14
C THR A 192 -21.18 15.76 6.66
N ASP A 193 -21.70 16.67 5.86
CA ASP A 193 -21.75 16.53 4.40
C ASP A 193 -20.48 17.15 3.75
N ARG A 194 -19.44 17.35 4.55
CA ARG A 194 -18.21 18.06 4.15
C ARG A 194 -17.13 17.08 3.70
N SER A 195 -16.22 17.59 2.89
CA SER A 195 -15.01 16.87 2.50
C SER A 195 -13.90 17.04 3.55
N THR A 196 -12.96 16.09 3.57
CA THR A 196 -11.70 16.18 4.32
C THR A 196 -10.53 16.23 3.34
N VAL A 197 -9.57 17.13 3.56
CA VAL A 197 -8.31 17.16 2.83
C VAL A 197 -7.33 16.19 3.48
N LEU A 198 -7.08 15.05 2.84
CA LEU A 198 -6.02 14.13 3.22
C LEU A 198 -4.67 14.70 2.77
N VAL A 199 -3.68 14.73 3.66
CA VAL A 199 -2.29 15.12 3.35
C VAL A 199 -1.35 13.97 3.70
N LEU A 200 -0.65 13.44 2.69
CA LEU A 200 0.34 12.39 2.85
C LEU A 200 1.75 12.98 2.88
N LYS A 201 2.52 12.60 3.90
CA LYS A 201 3.94 12.96 4.05
C LYS A 201 4.79 11.72 4.28
N SER A 202 6.08 11.80 3.95
CA SER A 202 7.05 10.80 4.36
C SER A 202 7.13 10.74 5.89
N ARG A 203 7.21 9.52 6.44
CA ARG A 203 7.46 9.29 7.87
C ARG A 203 8.90 9.58 8.28
N THR A 204 9.81 9.64 7.31
CA THR A 204 11.21 9.97 7.55
C THR A 204 11.48 11.44 7.20
N PRO A 205 12.35 12.14 7.97
CA PRO A 205 12.79 13.48 7.62
C PRO A 205 13.33 13.55 6.17
N PRO A 206 13.03 14.62 5.42
CA PRO A 206 12.42 15.88 5.86
C PRO A 206 10.87 15.92 5.78
N HIS A 207 10.18 14.76 5.84
CA HIS A 207 8.71 14.67 5.78
C HIS A 207 8.11 15.23 4.50
N GLU A 208 8.74 14.91 3.37
CA GLU A 208 8.34 15.38 2.05
C GLU A 208 6.90 14.98 1.70
N PRO A 209 6.16 15.82 0.95
CA PRO A 209 4.85 15.44 0.44
C PRO A 209 4.91 14.25 -0.51
N LEU A 210 3.96 13.32 -0.36
CA LEU A 210 3.91 12.09 -1.16
C LEU A 210 2.89 12.19 -2.30
N PHE A 211 3.38 12.44 -3.51
CA PHE A 211 2.56 12.65 -4.71
C PHE A 211 2.31 11.35 -5.48
N GLY A 212 1.15 11.23 -6.14
CA GLY A 212 0.84 10.11 -7.03
C GLY A 212 0.41 8.81 -6.33
N TYR A 213 0.16 8.86 -5.01
CA TYR A 213 -0.28 7.70 -4.23
C TYR A 213 -1.76 7.46 -4.47
N ASP A 214 -2.16 6.22 -4.74
CA ASP A 214 -3.55 5.86 -4.95
C ASP A 214 -4.30 5.83 -3.62
N VAL A 215 -5.44 6.52 -3.59
CA VAL A 215 -6.35 6.58 -2.44
C VAL A 215 -7.60 5.77 -2.76
N TYR A 216 -7.74 4.63 -2.10
CA TYR A 216 -8.94 3.80 -2.20
C TYR A 216 -9.85 4.03 -0.99
N SER A 217 -11.15 3.99 -1.20
CA SER A 217 -12.16 3.96 -0.14
C SER A 217 -12.75 2.58 0.00
N ARG A 218 -12.92 2.14 1.25
CA ARG A 218 -13.56 0.88 1.58
C ARG A 218 -14.57 1.10 2.70
N VAL A 219 -15.77 0.57 2.53
CA VAL A 219 -16.75 0.50 3.62
C VAL A 219 -16.22 -0.48 4.67
N PRO A 220 -16.33 -0.19 5.97
CA PRO A 220 -15.96 -1.18 6.98
C PRO A 220 -16.64 -2.53 6.73
N ASP A 221 -15.93 -3.62 7.06
CA ASP A 221 -16.37 -5.02 6.89
C ASP A 221 -16.62 -5.50 5.45
N LYS A 222 -16.55 -4.63 4.42
CA LYS A 222 -16.56 -5.03 3.00
C LYS A 222 -15.14 -5.15 2.47
N GLU A 223 -14.88 -6.15 1.62
CA GLU A 223 -13.57 -6.31 0.99
C GLU A 223 -13.38 -5.36 -0.21
N ALA A 224 -14.45 -5.09 -0.95
CA ALA A 224 -14.43 -4.25 -2.14
C ALA A 224 -14.00 -2.82 -1.80
N ALA A 225 -12.88 -2.39 -2.41
CA ALA A 225 -12.37 -1.04 -2.31
C ALA A 225 -12.53 -0.33 -3.66
N THR A 226 -12.99 0.92 -3.63
CA THR A 226 -13.17 1.76 -4.81
C THR A 226 -12.04 2.78 -4.88
N LEU A 227 -11.37 2.91 -6.03
CA LEU A 227 -10.38 3.96 -6.23
C LEU A 227 -11.08 5.32 -6.23
N LEU A 228 -10.68 6.21 -5.31
CA LEU A 228 -11.17 7.59 -5.30
C LEU A 228 -10.33 8.49 -6.20
N GLY A 229 -9.01 8.25 -6.26
CA GLY A 229 -8.09 9.05 -7.05
C GLY A 229 -6.66 8.95 -6.54
N ARG A 230 -5.84 9.95 -6.88
CA ARG A 230 -4.42 10.04 -6.52
C ARG A 230 -4.10 11.34 -5.81
N THR A 231 -3.09 11.31 -4.94
CA THR A 231 -2.56 12.53 -4.34
C THR A 231 -1.89 13.44 -5.37
N ASP A 232 -2.07 14.75 -5.19
CA ASP A 232 -1.45 15.77 -6.02
C ASP A 232 0.05 15.98 -5.71
N ARG A 233 0.69 16.95 -6.38
CA ARG A 233 2.11 17.29 -6.18
C ARG A 233 2.45 17.77 -4.76
N ARG A 234 1.45 18.16 -3.97
CA ARG A 234 1.58 18.57 -2.57
C ARG A 234 1.20 17.44 -1.61
N GLY A 235 1.04 16.22 -2.11
CA GLY A 235 0.62 15.06 -1.34
C GLY A 235 -0.83 15.15 -0.84
N ARG A 236 -1.66 16.01 -1.46
CA ARG A 236 -3.02 16.26 -1.01
C ARG A 236 -4.05 15.49 -1.83
N PHE A 237 -5.12 15.08 -1.19
CA PHE A 237 -6.29 14.51 -1.83
C PHE A 237 -7.57 14.92 -1.10
N VAL A 238 -8.58 15.40 -1.84
CA VAL A 238 -9.87 15.77 -1.26
C VAL A 238 -10.75 14.52 -1.17
N VAL A 239 -11.01 14.06 0.05
CA VAL A 239 -11.92 12.95 0.33
C VAL A 239 -13.34 13.50 0.38
N PRO A 240 -14.21 13.17 -0.59
CA PRO A 240 -15.57 13.68 -0.59
C PRO A 240 -16.41 13.03 0.52
N PRO A 241 -17.52 13.66 0.90
CA PRO A 241 -18.53 13.02 1.75
C PRO A 241 -19.03 11.72 1.11
N GLY A 242 -19.69 10.90 1.92
CA GLY A 242 -20.09 9.57 1.53
C GLY A 242 -21.43 9.15 2.07
N GLU A 243 -21.97 8.08 1.47
CA GLU A 243 -23.19 7.43 1.97
C GLU A 243 -23.00 6.85 3.39
N HIS A 244 -21.81 6.36 3.70
CA HIS A 244 -21.48 5.83 5.02
C HIS A 244 -20.69 6.86 5.84
N ILE A 245 -21.06 7.01 7.12
CA ILE A 245 -20.42 7.93 8.08
C ILE A 245 -18.92 7.62 8.19
N ILE A 246 -18.56 6.34 8.35
CA ILE A 246 -17.18 5.88 8.46
C ILE A 246 -16.70 5.23 7.16
N ARG A 247 -15.46 5.53 6.77
CA ARG A 247 -14.76 4.91 5.65
C ARG A 247 -13.36 4.47 6.09
N VAL A 248 -12.84 3.44 5.45
CA VAL A 248 -11.45 3.03 5.59
C VAL A 248 -10.71 3.44 4.33
N LEU A 249 -9.81 4.41 4.45
CA LEU A 249 -8.90 4.74 3.37
C LEU A 249 -7.78 3.71 3.30
N LEU A 250 -7.51 3.20 2.11
CA LEU A 250 -6.36 2.36 1.83
C LEU A 250 -5.44 3.14 0.89
N ILE A 251 -4.25 3.46 1.38
CA ILE A 251 -3.24 4.16 0.59
C ILE A 251 -2.35 3.12 -0.05
N ARG A 252 -2.16 3.21 -1.35
CA ARG A 252 -1.31 2.31 -2.12
C ARG A 252 -0.30 3.09 -2.95
N ASN A 253 0.84 2.46 -3.18
CA ASN A 253 1.74 2.84 -4.26
C ASN A 253 2.14 1.56 -5.00
N GLY A 254 1.89 1.52 -6.30
CA GLY A 254 1.93 0.28 -7.09
C GLY A 254 0.95 -0.78 -6.54
N ARG A 255 1.46 -1.98 -6.26
CA ARG A 255 0.64 -3.13 -5.82
C ARG A 255 0.45 -3.22 -4.30
N GLU A 256 1.21 -2.45 -3.53
CA GLU A 256 1.30 -2.64 -2.08
C GLU A 256 0.45 -1.62 -1.30
N PRO A 257 -0.35 -2.05 -0.31
CA PRO A 257 -0.97 -1.14 0.65
C PRO A 257 0.03 -0.65 1.70
N LEU A 258 0.18 0.66 1.80
CA LEU A 258 1.12 1.32 2.71
C LEU A 258 0.47 1.76 4.02
N ALA A 259 -0.81 2.15 3.96
CA ALA A 259 -1.55 2.59 5.13
C ALA A 259 -3.03 2.20 5.02
N ARG A 260 -3.62 1.93 6.19
CA ARG A 260 -5.04 1.67 6.37
C ARG A 260 -5.56 2.63 7.43
N MET A 261 -6.48 3.52 7.06
CA MET A 261 -6.86 4.67 7.87
C MET A 261 -8.38 4.81 7.93
N PRO A 262 -9.03 4.27 8.97
CA PRO A 262 -10.41 4.61 9.29
C PRO A 262 -10.55 6.11 9.56
N MET A 263 -11.57 6.74 8.99
CA MET A 263 -11.89 8.16 9.14
C MET A 263 -13.37 8.46 8.85
N VAL A 264 -13.86 9.63 9.28
CA VAL A 264 -15.20 10.15 9.01
C VAL A 264 -15.08 11.43 8.15
N PRO A 265 -15.62 11.47 6.92
CA PRO A 265 -15.49 12.65 6.06
C PRO A 265 -16.07 13.91 6.70
N GLY A 266 -15.32 15.01 6.62
CA GLY A 266 -15.71 16.32 7.12
C GLY A 266 -15.66 16.49 8.65
N LEU A 267 -15.25 15.44 9.38
CA LEU A 267 -14.97 15.55 10.83
C LEU A 267 -13.76 16.45 11.08
N GLU A 268 -12.68 16.24 10.30
CA GLU A 268 -11.51 17.11 10.27
C GLU A 268 -11.43 17.76 8.89
N GLU A 269 -11.12 19.05 8.83
CA GLU A 269 -10.94 19.77 7.57
C GLU A 269 -9.70 19.28 6.83
N GLU A 270 -8.60 19.11 7.57
CA GLU A 270 -7.33 18.57 7.07
C GLU A 270 -6.87 17.42 7.96
N LEU A 271 -6.54 16.30 7.34
CA LEU A 271 -6.09 15.07 7.99
C LEU A 271 -4.70 14.73 7.46
N THR A 272 -3.67 14.99 8.26
CA THR A 272 -2.27 14.70 7.90
C THR A 272 -1.85 13.33 8.40
N THR A 273 -1.19 12.55 7.55
CA THR A 273 -0.59 11.27 7.93
C THR A 273 0.82 11.13 7.37
N GLU A 274 1.65 10.45 8.13
CA GLU A 274 3.01 10.11 7.76
C GLU A 274 3.08 8.62 7.40
N ILE A 275 3.54 8.31 6.18
CA ILE A 275 3.64 6.96 5.66
C ILE A 275 5.01 6.72 5.02
N ALA A 276 5.30 5.49 4.61
CA ALA A 276 6.59 5.18 3.99
C ALA A 276 6.66 5.83 2.59
N LYS A 277 7.78 6.50 2.30
CA LYS A 277 8.12 6.91 0.93
C LYS A 277 8.70 5.69 0.22
N ASP A 278 7.88 4.98 -0.53
CA ASP A 278 8.24 3.68 -1.10
C ASP A 278 8.63 3.75 -2.58
N ASP A 279 8.95 4.94 -3.09
CA ASP A 279 9.35 5.15 -4.50
C ASP A 279 10.52 4.21 -4.88
N LEU A 280 11.55 4.11 -4.04
CA LEU A 280 12.70 3.23 -4.29
C LEU A 280 12.32 1.75 -4.31
N ARG A 281 11.34 1.33 -3.48
CA ARG A 281 10.81 -0.03 -3.50
C ARG A 281 10.06 -0.29 -4.80
N LEU A 282 9.24 0.66 -5.25
CA LEU A 282 8.54 0.56 -6.54
C LEU A 282 9.52 0.48 -7.72
N TRP A 283 10.59 1.27 -7.69
CA TRP A 283 11.68 1.17 -8.67
C TRP A 283 12.37 -0.19 -8.63
N ALA A 284 12.61 -0.74 -7.43
CA ALA A 284 13.19 -2.07 -7.25
C ALA A 284 12.29 -3.15 -7.85
N GLU A 285 10.97 -3.10 -7.61
CA GLU A 285 9.99 -4.01 -8.21
C GLU A 285 10.03 -3.96 -9.73
N GLY A 286 10.04 -2.77 -10.33
CA GLY A 286 10.12 -2.61 -11.78
C GLY A 286 11.41 -3.20 -12.38
N PHE A 287 12.55 -2.96 -11.73
CA PHE A 287 13.84 -3.55 -12.12
C PHE A 287 13.81 -5.08 -12.03
N ILE A 288 13.30 -5.62 -10.92
CA ILE A 288 13.23 -7.06 -10.70
C ILE A 288 12.32 -7.73 -11.73
N TYR A 289 11.16 -7.14 -11.98
CA TYR A 289 10.24 -7.65 -13.00
C TYR A 289 10.91 -7.70 -14.38
N SER A 290 11.62 -6.63 -14.76
CA SER A 290 12.39 -6.62 -16.01
C SER A 290 13.46 -7.70 -16.05
N LEU A 291 14.16 -7.96 -14.93
CA LEU A 291 15.22 -8.96 -14.86
C LEU A 291 14.65 -10.40 -14.88
N GLN A 292 13.48 -10.61 -14.29
CA GLN A 292 12.77 -11.89 -14.33
C GLN A 292 12.31 -12.21 -15.75
N GLU A 293 11.73 -11.25 -16.47
CA GLU A 293 11.37 -11.43 -17.88
C GLU A 293 12.60 -11.73 -18.77
N GLU A 294 13.72 -11.02 -18.54
CA GLU A 294 14.98 -11.28 -19.22
C GLU A 294 15.52 -12.69 -18.92
N LEU A 295 15.46 -13.13 -17.65
CA LEU A 295 15.87 -14.46 -17.23
C LEU A 295 15.05 -15.55 -17.93
N VAL A 296 13.73 -15.36 -18.06
CA VAL A 296 12.86 -16.31 -18.76
C VAL A 296 13.28 -16.46 -20.22
N ASP A 297 13.56 -15.37 -20.92
CA ASP A 297 14.03 -15.39 -22.31
C ASP A 297 15.41 -16.06 -22.44
N ILE A 298 16.36 -15.73 -21.56
CA ILE A 298 17.69 -16.35 -21.54
C ILE A 298 17.59 -17.87 -21.34
N VAL A 299 16.81 -18.32 -20.36
CA VAL A 299 16.65 -19.76 -20.06
C VAL A 299 16.01 -20.49 -21.24
N ALA A 300 14.98 -19.90 -21.84
CA ALA A 300 14.33 -20.47 -23.02
C ALA A 300 15.31 -20.59 -24.21
N ARG A 301 16.05 -19.51 -24.52
CA ARG A 301 17.05 -19.51 -25.60
C ARG A 301 18.16 -20.50 -25.33
N ARG A 302 18.71 -20.55 -24.12
CA ARG A 302 19.77 -21.51 -23.75
C ARG A 302 19.30 -22.94 -23.98
N LYS A 303 18.11 -23.31 -23.51
CA LYS A 303 17.56 -24.67 -23.73
C LYS A 303 17.40 -25.01 -25.21
N ILE A 304 16.89 -24.07 -26.01
CA ILE A 304 16.77 -24.25 -27.47
C ILE A 304 18.14 -24.44 -28.12
N TYR A 305 19.11 -23.58 -27.79
CA TYR A 305 20.47 -23.68 -28.32
C TYR A 305 21.14 -25.01 -27.94
N MET A 306 21.05 -25.41 -26.67
CA MET A 306 21.60 -26.68 -26.20
C MET A 306 21.00 -27.88 -26.94
N ALA A 307 19.67 -27.90 -27.13
CA ALA A 307 19.00 -28.96 -27.88
C ALA A 307 19.43 -28.98 -29.36
N LEU A 308 19.55 -27.81 -30.00
CA LEU A 308 20.02 -27.72 -31.38
C LEU A 308 21.47 -28.14 -31.54
N ILE A 309 22.36 -27.77 -30.60
CA ILE A 309 23.77 -28.18 -30.59
C ILE A 309 23.85 -29.71 -30.50
N ARG A 310 23.13 -30.33 -29.56
CA ARG A 310 23.05 -31.81 -29.44
C ARG A 310 22.61 -32.46 -30.76
N ALA A 311 21.53 -31.98 -31.36
CA ALA A 311 21.06 -32.50 -32.65
C ALA A 311 22.07 -32.31 -33.81
N ARG A 312 22.88 -31.24 -33.78
CA ARG A 312 23.93 -31.01 -34.79
C ARG A 312 25.14 -31.92 -34.58
N MET A 313 25.51 -32.19 -33.33
CA MET A 313 26.55 -33.16 -32.99
C MET A 313 26.17 -34.55 -33.46
N GLU A 314 24.93 -34.99 -33.17
CA GLU A 314 24.39 -36.28 -33.64
C GLU A 314 24.36 -36.40 -35.17
N ALA A 315 24.15 -35.28 -35.88
CA ALA A 315 24.14 -35.25 -37.34
C ALA A 315 25.54 -35.08 -37.97
N GLY A 316 26.63 -35.14 -37.19
CA GLY A 316 28.01 -34.97 -37.67
C GLY A 316 28.37 -33.55 -38.13
N LYS A 317 27.51 -32.55 -37.91
CA LYS A 317 27.71 -31.16 -38.34
C LYS A 317 28.50 -30.36 -37.31
N ILE A 318 29.72 -30.80 -37.03
CA ILE A 318 30.55 -30.30 -35.92
C ILE A 318 30.87 -28.80 -36.04
N GLU A 319 31.20 -28.30 -37.24
CA GLU A 319 31.49 -26.87 -37.47
C GLU A 319 30.29 -25.95 -37.13
N GLN A 320 29.07 -26.41 -37.46
CA GLN A 320 27.85 -25.66 -37.14
C GLN A 320 27.58 -25.68 -35.64
N ALA A 321 27.80 -26.83 -34.99
CA ALA A 321 27.69 -26.97 -33.54
C ALA A 321 28.72 -26.08 -32.81
N GLU A 322 29.95 -25.98 -33.31
CA GLU A 322 31.01 -25.12 -32.74
C GLU A 322 30.60 -23.64 -32.77
N LYS A 323 30.07 -23.17 -33.90
CA LYS A 323 29.58 -21.79 -34.02
C LYS A 323 28.44 -21.51 -33.04
N MET A 324 27.47 -22.43 -32.92
CA MET A 324 26.36 -22.27 -31.99
C MET A 324 26.80 -22.34 -30.52
N LEU A 325 27.83 -23.11 -30.20
CA LEU A 325 28.42 -23.17 -28.86
C LEU A 325 29.09 -21.84 -28.48
N LEU A 326 29.78 -21.18 -29.44
CA LEU A 326 30.33 -19.85 -29.23
C LEU A 326 29.23 -18.81 -28.95
N ASP A 327 28.12 -18.84 -29.69
CA ASP A 327 26.97 -17.96 -29.45
C ASP A 327 26.35 -18.22 -28.07
N LEU A 328 26.23 -19.49 -27.66
CA LEU A 328 25.72 -19.88 -26.34
C LEU A 328 26.60 -19.33 -25.20
N ARG A 329 27.93 -19.36 -25.35
CA ARG A 329 28.89 -18.81 -24.38
C ARG A 329 28.77 -17.29 -24.21
N GLN A 330 28.35 -16.57 -25.24
CA GLN A 330 28.17 -15.12 -25.18
C GLN A 330 26.87 -14.71 -24.47
N MET A 331 25.94 -15.64 -24.26
CA MET A 331 24.69 -15.35 -23.54
C MET A 331 24.95 -15.04 -22.07
N PRO A 332 24.19 -14.11 -21.46
CA PRO A 332 24.41 -13.73 -20.06
C PRO A 332 24.35 -14.91 -19.09
N ASP A 333 25.27 -14.93 -18.13
CA ASP A 333 25.36 -15.96 -17.10
C ASP A 333 24.88 -15.45 -15.73
N ALA A 334 24.82 -16.37 -14.75
CA ALA A 334 24.40 -16.05 -13.39
C ALA A 334 25.28 -14.96 -12.74
N MET A 335 26.59 -14.93 -13.05
CA MET A 335 27.53 -13.96 -12.49
C MET A 335 27.26 -12.54 -13.02
N GLN A 336 27.05 -12.39 -14.33
CA GLN A 336 26.75 -11.12 -14.97
C GLN A 336 25.42 -10.54 -14.48
N LEU A 337 24.38 -11.37 -14.38
CA LEU A 337 23.08 -10.94 -13.83
C LEU A 337 23.19 -10.63 -12.34
N GLY A 338 23.93 -11.42 -11.56
CA GLY A 338 24.19 -11.16 -10.13
C GLY A 338 24.95 -9.85 -9.88
N LEU A 339 25.92 -9.52 -10.73
CA LEU A 339 26.62 -8.23 -10.69
C LEU A 339 25.68 -7.06 -10.98
N ARG A 340 24.73 -7.21 -11.91
CA ARG A 340 23.68 -6.19 -12.16
C ARG A 340 22.82 -5.96 -10.92
N VAL A 341 22.37 -7.03 -10.26
CA VAL A 341 21.60 -6.93 -9.00
C VAL A 341 22.43 -6.22 -7.91
N THR A 342 23.70 -6.59 -7.77
CA THR A 342 24.62 -5.98 -6.80
C THR A 342 24.82 -4.48 -7.05
N ASN A 343 25.02 -4.09 -8.30
CA ASN A 343 25.14 -2.69 -8.69
C ASN A 343 23.85 -1.91 -8.43
N GLN A 344 22.70 -2.54 -8.66
CA GLN A 344 21.41 -1.92 -8.40
C GLN A 344 21.12 -1.78 -6.91
N ARG A 345 21.52 -2.74 -6.08
CA ARG A 345 21.41 -2.67 -4.61
C ARG A 345 22.02 -1.39 -4.04
N LYS A 346 23.22 -1.02 -4.50
CA LYS A 346 23.92 0.21 -4.09
C LYS A 346 23.17 1.50 -4.46
N ARG A 347 22.28 1.46 -5.46
CA ARG A 347 21.48 2.61 -5.90
C ARG A 347 20.15 2.73 -5.17
N LEU A 348 19.72 1.68 -4.47
CA LEU A 348 18.41 1.56 -3.83
C LEU A 348 18.51 1.67 -2.30
N GLU A 349 19.43 2.49 -1.80
CA GLU A 349 19.61 2.73 -0.37
C GLU A 349 18.63 3.78 0.14
N THR A 350 17.98 3.50 1.27
CA THR A 350 17.04 4.40 1.93
C THR A 350 17.24 4.43 3.44
N ASN A 351 16.92 5.57 4.06
CA ASN A 351 16.94 5.75 5.51
C ASN A 351 15.76 5.05 6.21
N ASP A 352 14.73 4.64 5.47
CA ASP A 352 13.61 3.88 6.03
C ASP A 352 13.98 2.40 6.12
N TYR A 353 14.29 1.95 7.34
CA TYR A 353 14.66 0.57 7.63
C TYR A 353 13.64 -0.45 7.08
N VAL A 354 12.34 -0.19 7.23
CA VAL A 354 11.29 -1.14 6.81
C VAL A 354 11.27 -1.27 5.29
N VAL A 355 11.44 -0.16 4.58
CA VAL A 355 11.52 -0.15 3.11
C VAL A 355 12.80 -0.83 2.65
N GLN A 356 13.94 -0.55 3.30
CA GLN A 356 15.22 -1.16 2.97
C GLN A 356 15.20 -2.68 3.13
N THR A 357 14.63 -3.19 4.23
CA THR A 357 14.50 -4.64 4.46
C THR A 357 13.70 -5.31 3.35
N LYS A 358 12.62 -4.68 2.87
CA LYS A 358 11.83 -5.22 1.76
C LYS A 358 12.58 -5.22 0.44
N ILE A 359 13.28 -4.12 0.12
CA ILE A 359 14.12 -4.03 -1.08
C ILE A 359 15.17 -5.14 -1.07
N ASN A 360 15.85 -5.35 0.07
CA ASN A 360 16.86 -6.39 0.22
C ASN A 360 16.26 -7.78 -0.02
N LEU A 361 15.12 -8.07 0.60
CA LEU A 361 14.40 -9.34 0.41
C LEU A 361 14.10 -9.61 -1.07
N PHE A 362 13.53 -8.65 -1.79
CA PHE A 362 13.22 -8.83 -3.20
C PHE A 362 14.47 -9.07 -4.07
N LEU A 363 15.56 -8.35 -3.78
CA LEU A 363 16.82 -8.54 -4.51
C LEU A 363 17.46 -9.89 -4.20
N ASP A 364 17.42 -10.34 -2.94
CA ASP A 364 17.94 -11.65 -2.52
C ASP A 364 17.14 -12.79 -3.17
N ASP A 365 15.81 -12.71 -3.16
CA ASP A 365 14.93 -13.68 -3.84
C ASP A 365 15.23 -13.76 -5.34
N THR A 366 15.54 -12.63 -5.97
CA THR A 366 15.89 -12.57 -7.40
C THR A 366 17.23 -13.23 -7.69
N VAL A 367 18.24 -13.03 -6.83
CA VAL A 367 19.54 -13.69 -6.96
C VAL A 367 19.39 -15.21 -6.83
N GLN A 368 18.57 -15.66 -5.88
CA GLN A 368 18.26 -17.08 -5.72
C GLN A 368 17.61 -17.66 -6.99
N LEU A 369 16.66 -16.94 -7.59
CA LEU A 369 16.00 -17.36 -8.82
C LEU A 369 16.99 -17.46 -10.02
N ILE A 370 17.92 -16.51 -10.13
CA ILE A 370 18.98 -16.53 -11.15
C ILE A 370 19.85 -17.77 -11.01
N HIS A 371 20.32 -18.06 -9.79
CA HIS A 371 21.17 -19.23 -9.54
C HIS A 371 20.44 -20.56 -9.77
N GLN A 372 19.13 -20.61 -9.48
CA GLN A 372 18.32 -21.80 -9.70
C GLN A 372 18.14 -22.13 -11.19
N HIS A 373 18.05 -21.12 -12.05
CA HIS A 373 17.73 -21.31 -13.47
C HIS A 373 18.94 -21.25 -14.41
N LEU A 374 20.07 -20.70 -13.97
CA LEU A 374 21.31 -20.64 -14.74
C LEU A 374 22.43 -21.45 -14.07
N ASP A 375 22.17 -22.73 -13.77
CA ASP A 375 23.18 -23.64 -13.23
C ASP A 375 24.31 -23.86 -14.28
N PRO A 376 25.58 -23.57 -13.96
CA PRO A 376 26.70 -23.77 -14.88
C PRO A 376 26.90 -25.22 -15.33
N ARG A 377 26.43 -26.20 -14.55
CA ARG A 377 26.65 -27.64 -14.81
C ARG A 377 26.14 -28.08 -16.17
N GLU A 378 24.95 -27.62 -16.55
CA GLU A 378 24.32 -27.95 -17.83
C GLU A 378 25.19 -27.53 -19.03
N LEU A 379 25.85 -26.38 -18.94
CA LEU A 379 26.76 -25.91 -19.98
C LEU A 379 28.06 -26.71 -20.00
N THR A 380 28.64 -26.97 -18.82
CA THR A 380 29.88 -27.77 -18.70
C THR A 380 29.71 -29.18 -19.25
N GLU A 381 28.58 -29.83 -18.97
CA GLU A 381 28.26 -31.15 -19.53
C GLU A 381 28.18 -31.11 -21.06
N LEU A 382 27.49 -30.11 -21.63
CA LEU A 382 27.40 -29.95 -23.08
C LEU A 382 28.77 -29.69 -23.74
N GLU A 383 29.64 -28.93 -23.08
CA GLU A 383 30.99 -28.66 -23.57
C GLU A 383 31.86 -29.92 -23.59
N GLU A 384 31.74 -30.76 -22.57
CA GLU A 384 32.41 -32.07 -22.53
C GLU A 384 31.88 -33.00 -23.62
N ASP A 385 30.55 -33.08 -23.80
CA ASP A 385 29.92 -33.85 -24.87
C ASP A 385 30.41 -33.40 -26.25
N PHE A 386 30.50 -32.08 -26.47
CA PHE A 386 31.02 -31.51 -27.71
C PHE A 386 32.49 -31.83 -27.95
N ARG A 387 33.32 -31.77 -26.90
CA ARG A 387 34.74 -32.12 -26.99
C ARG A 387 34.94 -33.57 -27.39
N LEU A 388 34.13 -34.48 -26.84
CA LEU A 388 34.14 -35.89 -27.20
C LEU A 388 33.70 -36.11 -28.65
N ALA A 389 32.58 -35.51 -29.06
CA ALA A 389 32.06 -35.61 -30.42
C ALA A 389 33.02 -35.07 -31.48
N LYS A 390 33.70 -33.94 -31.19
CA LYS A 390 34.72 -33.36 -32.08
C LYS A 390 35.92 -34.30 -32.25
N ALA A 391 36.42 -34.87 -31.15
CA ALA A 391 37.54 -35.82 -31.19
C ALA A 391 37.18 -37.11 -31.94
N GLU A 392 35.93 -37.56 -31.86
CA GLU A 392 35.45 -38.72 -32.63
C GLU A 392 35.36 -38.41 -34.12
N ALA A 393 34.80 -37.26 -34.49
CA ALA A 393 34.72 -36.80 -35.88
C ALA A 393 36.11 -36.59 -36.51
N GLU A 394 37.08 -36.05 -35.77
CA GLU A 394 38.47 -35.91 -36.24
C GLU A 394 39.13 -37.28 -36.50
N ARG A 395 38.87 -38.28 -35.63
CA ARG A 395 39.37 -39.65 -35.85
C ARG A 395 38.71 -40.34 -37.03
N GLU A 396 37.41 -40.13 -37.24
CA GLU A 396 36.69 -40.65 -38.40
C GLU A 396 37.19 -40.02 -39.69
N ALA A 397 37.38 -38.69 -39.72
CA ALA A 397 37.98 -38.00 -40.85
C ALA A 397 39.41 -38.49 -41.16
N GLU A 398 40.24 -38.75 -40.14
CA GLU A 398 41.56 -39.36 -40.33
C GLU A 398 41.48 -40.81 -40.86
N ARG A 399 40.49 -41.60 -40.45
CA ARG A 399 40.28 -42.96 -40.96
C ARG A 399 39.83 -42.93 -42.42
N GLU A 400 38.85 -42.10 -42.76
CA GLU A 400 38.39 -41.93 -44.15
C GLU A 400 39.49 -41.37 -45.06
N ALA A 401 40.33 -40.45 -44.57
CA ALA A 401 41.48 -39.95 -45.32
C ALA A 401 42.53 -41.05 -45.55
N LYS A 402 42.77 -41.92 -44.56
CA LYS A 402 43.66 -43.09 -44.69
C LYS A 402 43.10 -44.16 -45.62
N GLU A 403 41.79 -44.39 -45.62
CA GLU A 403 41.12 -45.31 -46.55
C GLU A 403 41.14 -44.78 -47.98
N LYS A 404 40.80 -43.50 -48.21
CA LYS A 404 40.89 -42.87 -49.53
C LYS A 404 42.33 -42.84 -50.07
N ALA A 405 43.32 -42.55 -49.23
CA ALA A 405 44.73 -42.62 -49.62
C ALA A 405 45.20 -44.05 -49.95
N LYS A 406 44.54 -45.07 -49.38
CA LYS A 406 44.82 -46.48 -49.68
C LYS A 406 44.13 -46.94 -50.96
N GLU A 407 42.90 -46.49 -51.23
CA GLU A 407 42.19 -46.70 -52.50
C GLU A 407 42.88 -45.98 -53.67
N GLU A 408 43.36 -44.75 -53.49
CA GLU A 408 44.15 -44.03 -54.53
C GLU A 408 45.52 -44.70 -54.78
N ALA A 409 46.14 -45.30 -53.75
CA ALA A 409 47.37 -46.07 -53.89
C ALA A 409 47.15 -47.46 -54.55
N GLU A 410 45.95 -48.03 -54.46
CA GLU A 410 45.57 -49.26 -55.18
C GLU A 410 45.12 -48.96 -56.63
N ALA A 411 44.43 -47.84 -56.87
CA ALA A 411 44.08 -47.37 -58.21
C ALA A 411 45.34 -47.09 -59.07
N SER A 412 46.37 -46.46 -58.49
CA SER A 412 47.65 -46.23 -59.19
C SER A 412 48.51 -47.49 -59.42
N LYS A 413 48.23 -48.62 -58.74
CA LYS A 413 48.83 -49.93 -59.05
C LYS A 413 48.10 -50.68 -60.15
N SER A 414 46.79 -50.51 -60.28
CA SER A 414 45.97 -51.16 -61.32
C SER A 414 46.17 -50.60 -62.74
N GLU A 415 46.70 -49.38 -62.89
CA GLU A 415 47.05 -48.80 -64.19
C GLU A 415 48.43 -49.23 -64.73
N SER A 416 49.22 -50.00 -63.94
CA SER A 416 50.56 -50.47 -64.33
C SER A 416 50.63 -51.94 -64.78
N GLU A 417 49.52 -52.69 -64.77
CA GLU A 417 49.45 -54.09 -65.18
C GLU A 417 48.43 -54.33 -66.31
N GLU A 418 48.54 -53.64 -67.44
CA GLU A 418 47.99 -54.19 -68.70
C GLU A 418 48.83 -53.79 -69.93
N LYS A 419 49.48 -54.82 -70.51
CA LYS A 419 49.92 -55.01 -71.92
C LYS A 419 51.33 -54.60 -72.39
N PRO A 420 51.88 -55.32 -73.40
CA PRO A 420 53.09 -56.13 -73.23
C PRO A 420 54.23 -55.80 -74.21
N ALA A 421 55.34 -56.52 -74.05
CA ALA A 421 56.54 -56.50 -74.89
C ALA A 421 56.28 -56.75 -76.38
N GLU A 422 56.85 -55.90 -77.24
CA GLU A 422 57.09 -56.14 -78.67
C GLU A 422 58.40 -55.44 -79.09
N GLU A 423 58.92 -55.83 -80.25
CA GLU A 423 60.32 -56.06 -80.56
C GLU A 423 61.22 -54.86 -80.94
N SER A 424 62.51 -55.11 -80.71
CA SER A 424 63.76 -54.62 -81.32
C SER A 424 63.80 -53.59 -82.47
N LYS A 425 64.64 -52.56 -82.22
CA LYS A 425 65.71 -51.94 -83.09
C LYS A 425 65.32 -51.13 -84.35
N PRO A 426 66.23 -50.26 -84.86
CA PRO A 426 67.26 -49.46 -84.17
C PRO A 426 67.24 -47.96 -84.57
N ALA A 427 68.00 -47.20 -83.78
CA ALA A 427 68.26 -45.78 -83.92
C ALA A 427 68.84 -45.36 -85.27
N GLU A 428 68.41 -44.20 -85.74
CA GLU A 428 69.21 -43.34 -86.62
C GLU A 428 69.34 -41.94 -86.00
N LYS A 429 70.48 -41.35 -86.33
CA LYS A 429 71.26 -40.38 -85.56
C LYS A 429 70.80 -38.91 -85.75
N PRO A 430 71.37 -37.98 -84.95
CA PRO A 430 70.86 -36.64 -84.70
C PRO A 430 71.48 -35.59 -85.64
N THR A 431 70.79 -34.45 -85.74
CA THR A 431 71.29 -33.06 -85.93
C THR A 431 70.02 -32.21 -86.13
N GLU A 432 69.86 -31.02 -85.55
CA GLU A 432 70.83 -29.97 -85.25
C GLU A 432 70.29 -29.06 -84.14
#